data_AF-A0A953JK54-F1
#
_entry.id   AF-A0A953JK54-F1
#
_cell.length_a   1.000
_cell.length_b   1.000
_cell.length_c   1.000
_cell.angle_alpha   90.00
_cell.angle_beta   90.00
_cell.angle_gamma   90.00
#
_symmetry.space_group_name_H-M   'P 1'
#
loop_
_entity.id
_entity.type
_entity.pdbx_description
1 polymer ?
#
loop_
_entity_poly.entity_id
_entity_poly.type
_entity_poly.pdbx_seq_one_letter_code
_entity_poly.pdbx_strand_id
1 'polypeptide(L)'
;RMLDPIADKLLVGAALMLLAGHDRLSGPALYPAIVILLREILVSGLREYLAGLRIGLPVTRLAKWKTGFQMGALGTLLAGDSGASALHLSFLPVSLIGEAMLWTAAVLTLITGWDYLLAGLRHAEQDTGKPADGHPGPVLRP
;
A
#
# COMPACT_ATOMS: atom_id res chain seq x y z
N ARG A 1 -14.09 14.50 -0.84
CA ARG A 1 -12.63 14.44 -1.11
C ARG A 1 -11.84 13.51 -0.18
N MET A 2 -12.39 13.01 0.94
CA MET A 2 -11.79 11.88 1.70
C MET A 2 -12.17 10.49 1.14
N LEU A 3 -13.21 10.39 0.31
CA LEU A 3 -13.64 9.12 -0.29
C LEU A 3 -12.69 8.64 -1.39
N ASP A 4 -12.17 9.56 -2.20
CA ASP A 4 -11.34 9.25 -3.38
C ASP A 4 -10.09 8.41 -3.02
N PRO A 5 -9.32 8.72 -1.96
CA PRO A 5 -8.16 7.92 -1.56
C PRO A 5 -8.50 6.57 -0.89
N ILE A 6 -9.73 6.41 -0.39
CA ILE A 6 -10.20 5.14 0.19
C ILE A 6 -10.65 4.21 -0.94
N ALA A 7 -11.36 4.75 -1.92
CA ALA A 7 -11.81 4.02 -3.10
C ALA A 7 -10.62 3.42 -3.88
N ASP A 8 -9.54 4.16 -4.07
CA ASP A 8 -8.34 3.67 -4.76
C ASP A 8 -7.73 2.43 -4.09
N LYS A 9 -7.68 2.39 -2.75
CA LYS A 9 -7.12 1.26 -1.99
C LYS A 9 -8.03 0.04 -2.02
N LEU A 10 -9.34 0.28 -1.90
CA LEU A 10 -10.34 -0.77 -2.01
C LEU A 10 -10.34 -1.36 -3.43
N LEU A 11 -10.18 -0.54 -4.46
CA LEU A 11 -10.07 -0.97 -5.85
C LEU A 11 -8.85 -1.88 -6.05
N VAL A 12 -7.67 -1.47 -5.56
CA VAL A 12 -6.45 -2.31 -5.59
C VAL A 12 -6.69 -3.64 -4.90
N GLY A 13 -7.22 -3.61 -3.68
CA GLY A 13 -7.44 -4.82 -2.88
C GLY A 13 -8.42 -5.77 -3.57
N ALA A 14 -9.55 -5.25 -4.06
CA ALA A 14 -10.55 -6.02 -4.79
C ALA A 14 -9.98 -6.60 -6.09
N ALA A 15 -9.17 -5.84 -6.84
CA ALA A 15 -8.54 -6.32 -8.06
C ALA A 15 -7.55 -7.46 -7.79
N LEU A 16 -6.69 -7.33 -6.76
CA LEU A 16 -5.77 -8.40 -6.38
C LEU A 16 -6.51 -9.67 -5.91
N MET A 17 -7.59 -9.50 -5.14
CA MET A 17 -8.44 -10.64 -4.71
C MET A 17 -9.12 -11.31 -5.90
N LEU A 18 -9.62 -10.53 -6.87
CA LEU A 18 -10.24 -11.06 -8.08
C LEU A 18 -9.24 -11.84 -8.93
N LEU A 19 -8.03 -11.30 -9.11
CA LEU A 19 -6.95 -11.96 -9.85
C LEU A 19 -6.51 -13.26 -9.18
N ALA A 20 -6.38 -13.26 -7.85
CA ALA A 20 -6.08 -14.48 -7.09
C ALA A 20 -7.21 -15.52 -7.19
N GLY A 21 -8.47 -15.08 -7.07
CA GLY A 21 -9.63 -15.98 -7.08
C GLY A 21 -9.98 -16.59 -8.45
N HIS A 22 -9.43 -16.04 -9.54
CA HIS A 22 -9.61 -16.57 -10.90
C HIS A 22 -8.34 -17.24 -11.45
N ASP A 23 -7.38 -17.58 -10.58
CA ASP A 23 -6.09 -18.19 -10.97
C ASP A 23 -5.34 -17.40 -12.05
N ARG A 24 -5.48 -16.06 -12.03
CA ARG A 24 -4.78 -15.13 -12.94
C ARG A 24 -3.40 -14.73 -12.42
N LEU A 25 -3.04 -15.16 -11.22
CA LEU A 25 -1.72 -15.01 -10.62
C LEU A 25 -1.06 -16.38 -10.54
N SER A 26 0.17 -16.50 -11.03
CA SER A 26 1.00 -17.65 -10.72
C SER A 26 1.20 -17.80 -9.19
N GLY A 27 1.48 -19.02 -8.73
CA GLY A 27 1.78 -19.27 -7.31
C GLY A 27 2.82 -18.29 -6.73
N PRO A 28 3.94 -18.01 -7.42
CA PRO A 28 4.90 -16.99 -7.01
C PRO A 28 4.35 -15.55 -7.03
N ALA A 29 3.42 -15.20 -7.93
CA ALA A 29 2.84 -13.87 -8.01
C ALA A 29 1.84 -13.56 -6.87
N LEU A 30 1.44 -14.56 -6.07
CA LEU A 30 0.67 -14.33 -4.84
C LEU A 30 1.48 -13.59 -3.77
N TYR A 31 2.79 -13.85 -3.68
CA TYR A 31 3.64 -13.18 -2.70
C TYR A 31 3.68 -11.65 -2.87
N PRO A 32 3.99 -11.09 -4.07
CA PRO A 32 3.96 -9.64 -4.25
C PRO A 32 2.54 -9.06 -4.12
N ALA A 33 1.48 -9.78 -4.50
CA ALA A 33 0.10 -9.35 -4.28
C ALA A 33 -0.22 -9.15 -2.79
N ILE A 34 0.14 -10.12 -1.95
CA ILE A 34 -0.03 -10.06 -0.49
C ILE A 34 0.78 -8.89 0.10
N VAL A 35 2.04 -8.74 -0.32
CA VAL A 35 2.91 -7.65 0.15
C VAL A 35 2.32 -6.28 -0.17
N ILE A 36 1.80 -6.08 -1.37
CA ILE A 36 1.16 -4.83 -1.78
C ILE A 36 -0.08 -4.56 -0.91
N LEU A 37 -0.95 -5.56 -0.74
CA LEU A 37 -2.17 -5.44 0.07
C LEU A 37 -1.86 -5.05 1.52
N LEU A 38 -0.95 -5.79 2.17
CA LEU A 38 -0.55 -5.52 3.56
C LEU A 38 0.03 -4.12 3.70
N ARG A 39 0.91 -3.71 2.78
CA ARG A 39 1.54 -2.40 2.82
C ARG A 39 0.52 -1.29 2.62
N GLU A 40 -0.41 -1.43 1.69
CA GLU A 40 -1.44 -0.41 1.43
C GLU A 40 -2.29 -0.15 2.69
N ILE A 41 -2.60 -1.16 3.48
CA ILE A 41 -3.30 -1.01 4.77
C ILE A 41 -2.37 -0.39 5.83
N LEU A 42 -1.18 -0.96 6.03
CA LEU A 42 -0.23 -0.53 7.07
C LEU A 42 0.20 0.94 6.91
N VAL A 43 0.67 1.32 5.72
CA VAL A 43 1.16 2.69 5.46
C VAL A 43 0.01 3.69 5.52
N SER A 44 -1.22 3.27 5.18
CA SER A 44 -2.40 4.13 5.32
C SER A 44 -2.72 4.43 6.77
N GLY A 45 -2.81 3.40 7.62
CA GLY A 45 -3.07 3.57 9.05
C GLY A 45 -1.96 4.37 9.72
N LEU A 46 -0.71 4.11 9.36
CA LEU A 46 0.42 4.85 9.92
C LEU A 46 0.46 6.32 9.47
N ARG A 47 0.13 6.60 8.21
CA ARG A 47 0.01 7.98 7.73
C ARG A 47 -1.09 8.73 8.46
N GLU A 48 -2.20 8.09 8.77
CA GLU A 48 -3.29 8.69 9.54
C GLU A 48 -2.87 8.98 10.99
N TYR A 49 -2.20 8.04 11.64
CA TYR A 49 -1.61 8.24 12.98
C TYR A 49 -0.61 9.41 13.00
N LEU A 50 0.36 9.43 12.08
CA LEU A 50 1.39 10.47 12.01
C LEU A 50 0.83 11.84 11.57
N ALA A 51 -0.25 11.87 10.78
CA ALA A 51 -0.93 13.11 10.42
C ALA A 51 -1.53 13.81 11.66
N GLY A 52 -2.01 13.03 12.64
CA GLY A 52 -2.43 13.54 13.95
C GLY A 52 -1.30 14.24 14.72
N LEU A 53 -0.05 13.83 14.49
CA LEU A 53 1.16 14.38 15.10
C LEU A 53 1.79 15.54 14.31
N ARG A 54 1.16 15.99 13.21
CA ARG A 54 1.66 17.05 12.29
C ARG A 54 3.03 16.75 11.65
N ILE A 55 3.44 15.48 11.56
CA ILE A 55 4.67 15.08 10.90
C ILE A 55 4.37 14.85 9.41
N GLY A 56 4.61 15.88 8.60
CA GLY A 56 4.44 15.81 7.15
C GLY A 56 5.63 15.10 6.50
N LEU A 57 5.45 13.85 6.07
CA LEU A 57 6.45 13.15 5.26
C LEU A 57 6.33 13.54 3.78
N PRO A 58 7.43 13.95 3.12
CA PRO A 58 7.41 14.38 1.74
C PRO A 58 7.10 13.22 0.79
N VAL A 59 6.26 13.47 -0.23
CA VAL A 59 5.96 12.49 -1.28
C VAL A 59 7.19 12.32 -2.17
N THR A 60 7.82 11.16 -2.10
CA THR A 60 9.00 10.86 -2.92
C THR A 60 8.61 10.61 -4.38
N ARG A 61 9.53 10.88 -5.32
CA ARG A 61 9.31 10.55 -6.75
C ARG A 61 9.07 9.04 -6.94
N LEU A 62 9.69 8.21 -6.11
CA LEU A 62 9.52 6.76 -6.10
C LEU A 62 8.07 6.34 -5.82
N ALA A 63 7.36 7.07 -4.96
CA ALA A 63 5.95 6.86 -4.68
C ALA A 63 5.04 7.21 -5.88
N LYS A 64 5.47 8.05 -6.82
CA LYS A 64 4.72 8.32 -8.05
C LYS A 64 4.84 7.16 -9.06
N TRP A 65 6.06 6.64 -9.22
CA TRP A 65 6.31 5.50 -10.11
C TRP A 65 5.63 4.22 -9.62
N LYS A 66 5.57 3.99 -8.30
CA LYS A 66 4.90 2.80 -7.73
C LYS A 66 3.47 2.65 -8.28
N THR A 67 2.70 3.74 -8.30
CA THR A 67 1.27 3.70 -8.67
C THR A 67 1.12 3.41 -10.16
N GLY A 68 2.00 3.96 -11.00
CA GLY A 68 2.03 3.63 -12.42
C GLY A 68 2.28 2.15 -12.67
N PHE A 69 3.30 1.57 -12.02
CA PHE A 69 3.59 0.15 -12.13
C PHE A 69 2.46 -0.74 -11.58
N GLN A 70 1.87 -0.35 -10.45
CA GLN A 70 0.80 -1.11 -9.82
C GLN A 70 -0.50 -1.09 -10.64
N MET A 71 -0.95 0.08 -11.10
CA MET A 71 -2.14 0.19 -11.95
C MET A 71 -1.92 -0.48 -13.31
N GLY A 72 -0.71 -0.34 -13.88
CA GLY A 72 -0.33 -1.05 -15.09
C GLY A 72 -0.36 -2.56 -14.89
N ALA A 73 0.26 -3.08 -13.82
CA ALA A 73 0.24 -4.50 -13.49
C ALA A 73 -1.18 -5.05 -13.39
N LEU A 74 -2.06 -4.37 -12.64
CA LEU A 74 -3.46 -4.76 -12.47
C LEU A 74 -4.20 -4.77 -13.81
N GLY A 75 -4.07 -3.71 -14.62
CA GLY A 75 -4.73 -3.63 -15.92
C GLY A 75 -4.26 -4.73 -16.88
N THR A 76 -2.95 -4.97 -16.93
CA THR A 76 -2.35 -6.01 -17.76
C THR A 76 -2.75 -7.42 -17.30
N LEU A 77 -2.77 -7.69 -16.00
CA LEU A 77 -3.19 -8.99 -15.45
C LEU A 77 -4.70 -9.24 -15.61
N LEU A 78 -5.53 -8.20 -15.48
CA LEU A 78 -6.98 -8.29 -15.71
C LEU A 78 -7.29 -8.59 -17.17
N ALA A 79 -6.56 -7.99 -18.11
CA ALA A 79 -6.67 -8.32 -19.53
C ALA A 79 -6.16 -9.75 -19.80
N GLY A 80 -4.99 -10.09 -19.27
CA GLY A 80 -4.31 -11.36 -19.44
C GLY A 80 -4.08 -11.74 -20.90
N ASP A 81 -3.65 -12.98 -21.12
CA ASP A 81 -3.41 -13.49 -22.49
C ASP A 81 -4.72 -13.63 -23.29
N SER A 82 -5.86 -13.78 -22.61
CA SER A 82 -7.19 -13.78 -23.24
C SER A 82 -7.50 -12.44 -23.92
N GLY A 83 -7.24 -11.32 -23.22
CA GLY A 83 -7.40 -9.98 -23.78
C GLY A 83 -6.39 -9.68 -24.89
N ALA A 84 -5.14 -10.17 -24.73
CA ALA A 84 -4.12 -10.07 -25.77
C ALA A 84 -4.53 -10.80 -27.06
N SER A 85 -5.08 -12.00 -26.93
CA SER A 85 -5.56 -12.79 -28.07
C SER A 85 -6.74 -12.13 -28.79
N ALA A 86 -7.64 -11.47 -28.04
CA ALA A 86 -8.75 -10.71 -28.64
C ALA A 86 -8.27 -9.52 -29.49
N LEU A 87 -7.10 -8.97 -29.16
CA LEU A 87 -6.45 -7.87 -29.88
C LEU A 87 -5.45 -8.34 -30.96
N HIS A 88 -5.40 -9.64 -31.26
CA HIS A 88 -4.43 -10.24 -32.19
C HIS A 88 -2.96 -10.05 -31.75
N LEU A 89 -2.72 -9.88 -30.46
CA LEU A 89 -1.40 -9.74 -29.82
C LEU A 89 -0.98 -11.02 -29.08
N SER A 90 -1.45 -12.18 -29.53
CA SER A 90 -1.26 -13.48 -28.87
C SER A 90 0.21 -13.91 -28.72
N PHE A 91 1.14 -13.25 -29.43
CA PHE A 91 2.57 -13.48 -29.31
C PHE A 91 3.19 -12.83 -28.05
N LEU A 92 2.49 -11.89 -27.43
CA LEU A 92 2.98 -11.16 -26.27
C LEU A 92 2.56 -11.86 -24.98
N PRO A 93 3.48 -12.22 -24.07
CA PRO A 93 3.15 -12.87 -22.81
C PRO A 93 2.64 -11.84 -21.79
N VAL A 94 1.41 -11.37 -21.99
CA VAL A 94 0.78 -10.29 -21.23
C VAL A 94 0.68 -10.64 -19.75
N SER A 95 0.31 -11.89 -19.43
CA SER A 95 0.26 -12.34 -18.03
C SER A 95 1.63 -12.22 -17.35
N LEU A 96 2.71 -12.65 -18.01
CA LEU A 96 4.08 -12.58 -17.47
C LEU A 96 4.55 -11.14 -17.26
N ILE A 97 4.24 -10.24 -18.21
CA ILE A 97 4.57 -8.81 -18.09
C ILE A 97 3.84 -8.22 -16.88
N GLY A 98 2.55 -8.54 -16.73
CA GLY A 98 1.74 -8.13 -15.59
C GLY A 98 2.33 -8.58 -14.25
N GLU A 99 2.77 -9.84 -14.17
CA GLU A 99 3.43 -10.38 -12.97
C GLU A 99 4.77 -9.69 -12.68
N ALA A 100 5.60 -9.45 -13.71
CA ALA A 100 6.86 -8.72 -13.55
C ALA A 100 6.65 -7.27 -13.06
N MET A 101 5.60 -6.61 -13.56
CA MET A 101 5.19 -5.29 -13.08
C MET A 101 4.70 -5.36 -11.63
N LEU A 102 3.98 -6.41 -11.24
CA LEU A 102 3.50 -6.61 -9.88
C LEU A 102 4.67 -6.81 -8.89
N TRP A 103 5.68 -7.58 -9.27
CA TRP A 103 6.92 -7.73 -8.50
C TRP A 103 7.66 -6.40 -8.35
N THR A 104 7.79 -5.65 -9.44
CA THR A 104 8.41 -4.32 -9.42
C THR A 104 7.64 -3.37 -8.50
N ALA A 105 6.30 -3.38 -8.59
CA ALA A 105 5.44 -2.60 -7.73
C ALA A 105 5.61 -3.00 -6.25
N ALA A 106 5.70 -4.29 -5.92
CA ALA A 106 5.92 -4.77 -4.56
C ALA A 106 7.26 -4.27 -3.98
N VAL A 107 8.35 -4.34 -4.75
CA VAL A 107 9.66 -3.83 -4.32
C VAL A 107 9.62 -2.32 -4.06
N LEU A 108 9.07 -1.53 -4.98
CA LEU A 108 8.91 -0.09 -4.79
C LEU A 108 8.01 0.24 -3.59
N THR A 109 7.00 -0.58 -3.37
CA THR A 109 6.04 -0.46 -2.27
C THR A 109 6.70 -0.69 -0.92
N LEU A 110 7.61 -1.66 -0.81
CA LEU A 110 8.43 -1.91 0.37
C LEU A 110 9.42 -0.76 0.64
N ILE A 111 10.19 -0.35 -0.37
CA ILE A 111 11.18 0.72 -0.24
C ILE A 111 10.50 2.00 0.26
N THR A 112 9.38 2.37 -0.36
CA THR A 112 8.63 3.57 0.04
C THR A 112 7.85 3.41 1.34
N GLY A 113 7.63 2.18 1.84
CA GLY A 113 6.92 1.92 3.10
C GLY A 113 7.84 1.93 4.32
N TRP A 114 9.12 1.58 4.14
CA TRP A 114 10.09 1.44 5.22
C TRP A 114 10.29 2.73 6.03
N ASP A 115 10.44 3.87 5.35
CA ASP A 115 10.62 5.17 6.01
C ASP A 115 9.43 5.54 6.89
N TYR A 116 8.21 5.22 6.44
CA TYR A 116 7.00 5.44 7.23
C TYR A 116 7.02 4.56 8.48
N LEU A 117 7.28 3.26 8.31
CA LEU A 117 7.28 2.29 9.41
C LEU A 117 8.28 2.69 10.50
N LEU A 118 9.51 3.06 10.11
CA LEU A 118 10.54 3.47 11.04
C LEU A 118 10.18 4.77 11.76
N ALA A 119 9.59 5.74 11.06
CA ALA A 119 9.08 6.95 11.69
C ALA A 119 7.98 6.63 12.72
N GLY A 120 7.07 5.71 12.40
CA GLY A 120 6.03 5.25 13.31
C GLY A 120 6.56 4.62 14.58
N LEU A 121 7.47 3.66 14.45
CA LEU A 121 8.07 2.94 15.57
C LEU A 121 8.79 3.87 16.55
N ARG A 122 9.58 4.81 16.04
CA ARG A 122 10.30 5.78 16.88
C ARG A 122 9.37 6.65 17.73
N HIS A 123 8.17 6.98 17.25
CA HIS A 123 7.20 7.77 18.02
C HIS A 123 6.43 6.91 19.02
N ALA A 124 6.08 5.67 18.66
CA ALA A 124 5.44 4.73 19.59
C ALA A 124 6.34 4.45 20.82
N GLU A 125 7.65 4.40 20.64
CA GLU A 125 8.63 4.29 21.73
C GLU A 125 8.64 5.52 22.64
N GLN A 126 8.44 6.72 22.09
CA GLN A 126 8.45 7.99 22.85
C GLN A 126 7.15 8.21 23.65
N ASP A 127 5.99 7.79 23.13
CA ASP A 127 4.70 7.87 23.84
C ASP A 127 4.63 6.93 25.05
N THR A 128 5.36 5.82 25.03
CA THR A 128 5.41 4.87 26.16
C THR A 128 6.23 5.40 27.35
N GLY A 129 7.04 6.45 27.14
CA GLY A 129 7.95 7.00 28.15
C GLY A 129 7.41 8.14 28.99
N LYS A 130 6.17 8.61 28.78
CA LYS A 130 5.60 9.74 29.54
C LYS A 130 4.76 9.22 30.72
N PRO A 131 5.17 9.46 31.98
CA PRO A 131 4.29 9.19 33.12
C PRO A 131 3.02 10.03 32.97
N ALA A 132 1.88 9.49 33.39
CA ALA A 132 0.65 10.24 33.53
C ALA A 132 0.85 11.32 34.60
N ASP A 133 1.30 12.50 34.19
CA ASP A 133 1.53 13.63 35.08
C ASP A 133 0.22 13.96 35.79
N GLY A 134 0.25 13.81 37.11
CA GLY A 134 -0.89 13.88 37.99
C GLY A 134 -1.66 15.19 37.88
N HIS A 135 -2.98 15.08 37.82
CA HIS A 135 -3.86 16.19 38.13
C HIS A 135 -3.54 16.67 39.56
N PRO A 136 -3.18 17.96 39.76
CA PRO A 136 -3.21 18.53 41.09
C PRO A 136 -4.68 18.55 41.51
N GLY A 137 -5.01 17.79 42.56
CA GLY A 137 -6.33 17.84 43.18
C GLY A 137 -6.70 19.27 43.56
N PRO A 138 -8.01 19.62 43.57
CA PRO A 138 -8.44 20.98 43.84
C PRO A 138 -7.95 21.42 45.21
N VAL A 139 -7.16 22.50 45.23
CA VAL A 139 -6.72 23.18 46.45
C VAL A 139 -7.96 23.82 47.08
N LEU A 140 -8.55 23.13 48.05
CA LEU A 140 -9.52 23.71 48.97
C LEU A 140 -8.78 24.78 49.79
N ARG A 141 -9.04 26.06 49.49
CA ARG A 141 -8.64 27.17 50.35
C ARG A 141 -9.76 27.42 51.37
N PRO A 142 -9.44 27.58 52.67
CA PRO A 142 -10.40 27.97 53.69
C PRO A 142 -10.83 29.42 53.56
#